data_AF-A0AAN8XJ05-F1
#
_entry.id   AF-A0AAN8XJ05-F1
#
_cell.length_a   1.000
_cell.length_b   1.000
_cell.length_c   1.000
_cell.angle_alpha   90.00
_cell.angle_beta   90.00
_cell.angle_gamma   90.00
#
_symmetry.space_group_name_H-M   'P 1'
#
loop_
_entity.id
_entity.type
_entity.pdbx_description
1 polymer ?
#
loop_
_entity_poly.entity_id
_entity_poly.type
_entity_poly.pdbx_seq_one_letter_code
_entity_poly.pdbx_strand_id
1 'polypeptide(L)'
;MRHLTEFPKDKAFFSTLLLRLVQEVIHTSASCLYELFASIYEMGWMANPHNQSQEAGPNLTVLLQHAPVEGWLSYSVPQLLVLCQPERGESSGSEACLTHQYCSVISTLLQHSPRALHYCTTHFAEELRYYVQESVVSCRLPASSPIRPHTMKVIRTLAEIVMPKTSARQR
;
A
#
# COMPACT_ATOMS: atom_id res chain seq x y z
N MET A 1 -36.59 -17.17 26.57
CA MET A 1 -35.28 -16.57 26.93
C MET A 1 -34.22 -17.64 26.75
N ARG A 2 -33.59 -17.69 25.58
CA ARG A 2 -32.64 -18.73 25.16
C ARG A 2 -31.26 -18.09 24.94
N HIS A 3 -30.24 -18.84 25.33
CA HIS A 3 -28.83 -18.74 24.94
C HIS A 3 -28.09 -17.45 25.34
N LEU A 4 -27.63 -17.43 26.60
CA LEU A 4 -26.35 -16.80 26.91
C LEU A 4 -25.27 -17.58 26.15
N THR A 5 -24.62 -16.89 25.22
CA THR A 5 -23.50 -17.33 24.42
C THR A 5 -22.35 -17.79 25.32
N GLU A 6 -22.10 -19.10 25.33
CA GLU A 6 -20.86 -19.66 25.84
C GLU A 6 -19.71 -19.14 24.97
N PHE A 7 -18.87 -18.29 25.55
CA PHE A 7 -17.63 -17.87 24.92
C PHE A 7 -16.68 -19.09 24.83
N PRO A 8 -16.24 -19.49 23.64
CA PRO A 8 -15.31 -20.60 23.49
C PRO A 8 -13.98 -20.24 24.18
N LYS A 9 -13.55 -21.02 25.18
CA LYS A 9 -12.36 -20.77 26.00
C LYS A 9 -11.03 -21.08 25.30
N ASP A 10 -11.05 -21.28 23.99
CA ASP A 10 -9.92 -21.83 23.25
C ASP A 10 -8.96 -20.71 22.81
N LYS A 11 -7.75 -20.70 23.36
CA LYS A 11 -6.74 -19.66 23.09
C LYS A 11 -6.37 -19.60 21.60
N ALA A 12 -6.41 -20.73 20.91
CA ALA A 12 -6.15 -20.81 19.47
C ALA A 12 -7.23 -20.07 18.67
N PHE A 13 -8.50 -20.26 19.04
CA PHE A 13 -9.63 -19.59 18.39
C PHE A 13 -9.55 -18.06 18.53
N PHE A 14 -9.28 -17.57 19.75
CA PHE A 14 -9.10 -16.13 19.97
C PHE A 14 -7.92 -15.55 19.19
N SER A 15 -6.82 -16.30 19.08
CA SER A 15 -5.64 -15.86 18.32
C SER A 15 -5.96 -15.71 16.83
N THR A 16 -6.67 -16.68 16.25
CA THR A 16 -7.09 -16.61 14.84
C THR A 16 -8.08 -15.49 14.59
N LEU A 17 -9.06 -15.30 15.48
CA LEU A 17 -10.04 -14.22 15.36
C LEU A 17 -9.37 -12.84 15.44
N LEU A 18 -8.44 -12.67 16.37
CA LEU A 18 -7.70 -11.42 16.53
C LEU A 18 -6.87 -11.10 15.28
N LEU A 19 -6.15 -12.08 14.73
CA LEU A 19 -5.36 -11.90 13.51
C LEU A 19 -6.25 -11.49 12.32
N ARG A 20 -7.41 -12.12 12.18
CA ARG A 20 -8.38 -11.78 11.14
C ARG A 20 -8.90 -10.35 11.31
N LEU A 21 -9.27 -9.95 12.51
CA LEU A 21 -9.75 -8.59 12.79
C LEU A 21 -8.67 -7.55 12.50
N VAL A 22 -7.43 -7.81 12.92
CA VAL A 22 -6.30 -6.93 12.62
C VAL A 22 -6.11 -6.79 11.10
N GLN A 23 -6.15 -7.90 10.37
CA GLN A 23 -6.03 -7.88 8.91
C GLN A 23 -7.17 -7.09 8.26
N GLU A 24 -8.42 -7.31 8.68
CA GLU A 24 -9.59 -6.58 8.19
C GLU A 24 -9.44 -5.07 8.45
N VAL A 25 -9.01 -4.67 9.66
CA VAL A 25 -8.76 -3.26 9.98
C VAL A 25 -7.67 -2.65 9.09
N ILE A 26 -6.58 -3.36 8.83
CA ILE A 26 -5.51 -2.86 7.95
C ILE A 26 -6.04 -2.70 6.52
N HIS A 27 -6.77 -3.68 5.99
CA HIS A 27 -7.38 -3.60 4.65
C HIS A 27 -8.38 -2.43 4.54
N THR A 28 -9.23 -2.25 5.54
CA THR A 28 -10.15 -1.11 5.61
C THR A 28 -9.39 0.20 5.66
N SER A 29 -8.32 0.30 6.47
CA SER A 29 -7.50 1.52 6.53
C SER A 29 -6.85 1.85 5.20
N ALA A 30 -6.39 0.83 4.45
CA ALA A 30 -5.82 1.03 3.11
C ALA A 30 -6.87 1.54 2.12
N SER A 31 -8.09 1.00 2.16
CA SER A 31 -9.22 1.51 1.37
C SER A 31 -9.56 2.96 1.72
N CYS A 32 -9.64 3.29 3.02
CA CYS A 32 -9.92 4.65 3.47
C CYS A 32 -8.85 5.65 3.03
N LEU A 33 -7.57 5.29 3.16
CA LEU A 33 -6.46 6.14 2.72
C LEU A 33 -6.44 6.30 1.20
N TYR A 34 -6.77 5.25 0.45
CA TYR A 34 -6.87 5.30 -1.00
C TYR A 34 -7.92 6.34 -1.45
N GLU A 35 -9.12 6.27 -0.90
CA GLU A 35 -10.20 7.23 -1.21
C GLU A 35 -9.88 8.64 -0.72
N LEU A 36 -9.25 8.77 0.46
CA LEU A 36 -8.80 10.06 0.98
C LEU A 36 -7.77 10.70 0.05
N PHE A 37 -6.79 9.93 -0.43
CA PHE A 37 -5.79 10.43 -1.37
C PHE A 37 -6.41 10.77 -2.72
N ALA A 38 -7.34 9.96 -3.24
CA ALA A 38 -8.09 10.32 -4.45
C ALA A 38 -8.81 11.67 -4.28
N SER A 39 -9.48 11.88 -3.15
CA SER A 39 -10.18 13.13 -2.84
C SER A 39 -9.22 14.32 -2.73
N ILE A 40 -8.07 14.16 -2.06
CA ILE A 40 -7.04 15.20 -1.94
C ILE A 40 -6.44 15.55 -3.31
N TYR A 41 -6.26 14.56 -4.19
CA TYR A 41 -5.80 14.77 -5.55
C TYR A 41 -6.82 15.60 -6.36
N GLU A 42 -8.11 15.27 -6.29
CA GLU A 42 -9.19 16.02 -6.95
C GLU A 42 -9.30 17.46 -6.45
N MET A 43 -9.01 17.70 -5.17
CA MET A 43 -8.94 19.06 -4.60
C MET A 43 -7.68 19.84 -4.99
N GLY A 44 -6.74 19.23 -5.72
CA GLY A 44 -5.49 19.87 -6.17
C GLY A 44 -4.40 19.96 -5.10
N TRP A 45 -4.56 19.30 -3.95
CA TRP A 45 -3.63 19.39 -2.81
C TRP A 45 -2.34 18.56 -2.97
N MET A 46 -2.24 17.77 -4.05
CA MET A 46 -1.03 17.01 -4.42
C MET A 46 -0.12 17.75 -5.41
N ALA A 47 -0.22 19.08 -5.50
CA ALA A 47 0.58 19.88 -6.41
C ALA A 47 2.09 19.55 -6.31
N ASN A 48 2.71 19.37 -7.49
CA ASN A 48 4.12 19.07 -7.62
C ASN A 48 4.94 20.26 -7.08
N PRO A 49 5.89 20.08 -6.15
CA PRO A 49 6.71 21.17 -5.61
C PRO A 49 7.54 21.92 -6.69
N HIS A 50 7.59 21.40 -7.92
CA HIS A 50 8.28 22.04 -9.04
C HIS A 50 7.44 23.03 -9.86
N ASN A 51 6.11 23.09 -9.67
CA ASN A 51 5.24 24.06 -10.35
C ASN A 51 4.83 25.17 -9.37
N GLN A 52 5.58 26.28 -9.36
CA GLN A 52 5.45 27.42 -8.43
C GLN A 52 4.19 28.30 -8.63
N SER A 53 3.13 27.81 -9.25
CA SER A 53 1.99 28.64 -9.63
C SER A 53 0.65 27.97 -9.35
N GLN A 54 0.35 27.75 -8.07
CA GLN A 54 -1.03 27.69 -7.57
C GLN A 54 -1.04 27.99 -6.07
N GLU A 55 -2.03 28.79 -5.65
CA GLU A 55 -2.24 29.28 -4.30
C GLU A 55 -2.14 28.16 -3.26
N ALA A 56 -1.47 28.46 -2.15
CA ALA A 56 -1.04 27.54 -1.11
C ALA A 56 -2.22 26.88 -0.37
N GLY A 57 -2.85 25.89 -0.99
CA GLY A 57 -3.59 24.85 -0.29
C GLY A 57 -2.63 24.02 0.57
N PRO A 58 -3.10 23.39 1.65
CA PRO A 58 -2.25 22.53 2.47
C PRO A 58 -1.68 21.39 1.61
N ASN A 59 -0.35 21.37 1.46
CA ASN A 59 0.35 20.31 0.75
C ASN A 59 0.26 19.02 1.58
N LEU A 60 -0.07 17.88 0.95
CA LEU A 60 -0.13 16.57 1.61
C LEU A 60 1.11 16.28 2.48
N THR A 61 2.28 16.77 2.07
CA THR A 61 3.54 16.67 2.83
C THR A 61 3.40 17.23 4.26
N VAL A 62 2.74 18.37 4.43
CA VAL A 62 2.52 19.01 5.73
C VAL A 62 1.62 18.16 6.61
N LEU A 63 0.56 17.58 6.04
CA LEU A 63 -0.33 16.67 6.77
C LEU A 63 0.41 15.41 7.24
N LEU A 64 1.28 14.86 6.39
CA LEU A 64 2.03 13.64 6.69
C LEU A 64 3.14 13.85 7.74
N GLN A 65 3.59 15.08 8.00
CA GLN A 65 4.64 15.35 9.00
C GLN A 65 4.23 14.92 10.42
N HIS A 66 2.95 15.02 10.75
CA HIS A 66 2.42 14.70 12.07
C HIS A 66 1.76 13.32 12.13
N ALA A 67 1.61 12.63 11.00
CA ALA A 67 1.01 11.30 10.94
C ALA A 67 2.03 10.22 11.32
N PRO A 68 1.62 9.14 12.02
CA PRO A 68 2.47 8.00 12.35
C PRO A 68 2.61 7.05 11.14
N VAL A 69 3.15 7.55 10.03
CA VAL A 69 3.19 6.84 8.74
C VAL A 69 4.00 5.55 8.81
N GLU A 70 5.12 5.55 9.53
CA GLU A 70 6.00 4.37 9.67
C GLU A 70 5.29 3.23 10.39
N GLY A 71 4.48 3.54 11.42
CA GLY A 71 3.68 2.56 12.13
C GLY A 71 2.59 1.95 11.25
N TRP A 72 1.99 2.73 10.33
CA TRP A 72 1.07 2.15 9.36
C TRP A 72 1.81 1.25 8.35
N LEU A 73 2.98 1.69 7.86
CA LEU A 73 3.80 0.92 6.92
C LEU A 73 4.28 -0.41 7.50
N SER A 74 4.62 -0.46 8.80
CA SER A 74 5.08 -1.69 9.45
C SER A 74 4.05 -2.82 9.41
N TYR A 75 2.77 -2.48 9.35
CA TYR A 75 1.69 -3.48 9.22
C TYR A 75 1.23 -3.66 7.77
N SER A 76 1.22 -2.58 6.97
CA SER A 76 0.65 -2.60 5.62
C SER A 76 1.58 -3.20 4.56
N VAL A 77 2.89 -2.97 4.65
CA VAL A 77 3.84 -3.53 3.66
C VAL A 77 3.83 -5.06 3.68
N PRO A 78 3.88 -5.75 4.84
CA PRO A 78 3.74 -7.20 4.87
C PRO A 78 2.44 -7.72 4.24
N GLN A 79 1.31 -7.00 4.44
CA GLN A 79 0.04 -7.39 3.81
C GLN A 79 0.10 -7.29 2.29
N LEU A 80 0.70 -6.22 1.76
CA LEU A 80 0.96 -6.10 0.31
C LEU A 80 1.84 -7.25 -0.19
N LEU A 81 2.92 -7.58 0.51
CA LEU A 81 3.82 -8.66 0.10
C LEU A 81 3.06 -10.01 0.02
N VAL A 82 2.19 -10.31 0.98
CA VAL A 82 1.33 -11.51 0.96
C VAL A 82 0.33 -11.49 -0.21
N LEU A 83 -0.17 -10.31 -0.60
CA LEU A 83 -1.01 -10.17 -1.80
C LEU A 83 -0.22 -10.38 -3.09
N CYS A 84 1.08 -10.11 -3.10
CA CYS A 84 1.95 -10.27 -4.28
C CYS A 84 2.68 -11.62 -4.36
N GLN A 85 2.65 -12.46 -3.32
CA GLN A 85 3.36 -13.75 -3.30
C GLN A 85 3.00 -14.66 -4.50
N PRO A 86 3.97 -15.10 -5.33
CA PRO A 86 3.69 -15.93 -6.51
C PRO A 86 2.93 -17.23 -6.22
N GLU A 87 3.15 -17.82 -5.04
CA GLU A 87 2.67 -19.14 -4.66
C GLU A 87 1.15 -19.22 -4.46
N ARG A 88 0.47 -18.08 -4.30
CA ARG A 88 -0.98 -18.03 -4.04
C ARG A 88 -1.86 -18.11 -5.29
N GLY A 89 -1.27 -18.22 -6.48
CA GLY A 89 -2.02 -18.35 -7.73
C GLY A 89 -2.76 -17.07 -8.13
N GLU A 90 -3.78 -17.18 -8.98
CA GLU A 90 -4.54 -16.02 -9.46
C GLU A 90 -5.33 -15.35 -8.33
N SER A 91 -5.26 -14.02 -8.24
CA SER A 91 -5.94 -13.22 -7.23
C SER A 91 -7.43 -13.11 -7.49
N SER A 92 -8.24 -13.16 -6.42
CA SER A 92 -9.66 -12.82 -6.53
C SER A 92 -9.84 -11.33 -6.88
N GLY A 93 -11.06 -10.94 -7.29
CA GLY A 93 -11.36 -9.54 -7.62
C GLY A 93 -11.13 -8.57 -6.45
N SER A 94 -11.40 -9.00 -5.21
CA SER A 94 -11.15 -8.18 -4.02
C SER A 94 -9.64 -8.07 -3.72
N GLU A 95 -8.88 -9.14 -3.90
CA GLU A 95 -7.42 -9.11 -3.72
C GLU A 95 -6.74 -8.26 -4.79
N ALA A 96 -7.22 -8.29 -6.03
CA ALA A 96 -6.76 -7.41 -7.10
C ALA A 96 -6.97 -5.93 -6.75
N CYS A 97 -8.16 -5.60 -6.22
CA CYS A 97 -8.48 -4.25 -5.75
C CYS A 97 -7.57 -3.83 -4.59
N LEU A 98 -7.42 -4.68 -3.57
CA LEU A 98 -6.54 -4.42 -2.43
C LEU A 98 -5.10 -4.21 -2.86
N THR A 99 -4.58 -5.02 -3.79
CA THR A 99 -3.21 -4.87 -4.32
C THR A 99 -3.04 -3.48 -4.94
N HIS A 100 -4.00 -3.05 -5.77
CA HIS A 100 -3.99 -1.71 -6.36
C HIS A 100 -4.01 -0.60 -5.29
N GLN A 101 -4.90 -0.73 -4.31
CA GLN A 101 -5.05 0.25 -3.23
C GLN A 101 -3.77 0.36 -2.39
N TYR A 102 -3.20 -0.76 -1.95
CA TYR A 102 -1.94 -0.78 -1.20
C TYR A 102 -0.79 -0.16 -1.99
N CYS A 103 -0.58 -0.60 -3.23
CA CYS A 103 0.47 -0.04 -4.08
C CYS A 103 0.29 1.47 -4.27
N SER A 104 -0.94 1.94 -4.45
CA SER A 104 -1.24 3.37 -4.65
C SER A 104 -0.97 4.18 -3.38
N VAL A 105 -1.52 3.74 -2.24
CA VAL A 105 -1.34 4.41 -0.94
C VAL A 105 0.14 4.45 -0.56
N ILE A 106 0.84 3.32 -0.67
CA ILE A 106 2.27 3.26 -0.34
C ILE A 106 3.05 4.20 -1.26
N SER A 107 2.83 4.15 -2.58
CA SER A 107 3.52 5.04 -3.53
C SER A 107 3.33 6.51 -3.17
N THR A 108 2.10 6.94 -2.89
CA THR A 108 1.79 8.31 -2.47
C THR A 108 2.51 8.67 -1.17
N LEU A 109 2.49 7.79 -0.17
CA LEU A 109 3.21 8.02 1.08
C LEU A 109 4.72 8.17 0.87
N LEU A 110 5.33 7.33 0.02
CA LEU A 110 6.77 7.42 -0.25
C LEU A 110 7.15 8.68 -1.04
N GLN A 111 6.28 9.16 -1.93
CA GLN A 111 6.50 10.39 -2.70
C GLN A 111 6.39 11.65 -1.83
N HIS A 112 5.46 11.65 -0.87
CA HIS A 112 5.12 12.86 -0.09
C HIS A 112 5.66 12.84 1.35
N SER A 113 6.31 11.76 1.78
CA SER A 113 6.94 11.67 3.10
C SER A 113 8.35 11.09 3.00
N PRO A 114 9.40 11.93 3.14
CA PRO A 114 10.79 11.45 3.18
C PRO A 114 11.03 10.43 4.30
N ARG A 115 10.31 10.57 5.42
CA ARG A 115 10.33 9.62 6.54
C ARG A 115 9.80 8.24 6.12
N ALA A 116 8.67 8.22 5.40
CA ALA A 116 8.10 7.00 4.86
C ALA A 116 9.05 6.31 3.87
N LEU A 117 9.63 7.09 2.95
CA LEU A 117 10.63 6.59 2.00
C LEU A 117 11.83 5.97 2.72
N HIS A 118 12.42 6.69 3.67
CA HIS A 118 13.55 6.19 4.45
C HIS A 118 13.20 4.91 5.21
N TYR A 119 12.04 4.87 5.87
CA TYR A 119 11.58 3.69 6.60
C TYR A 119 11.42 2.48 5.69
N CYS A 120 10.70 2.62 4.56
CA CYS A 120 10.47 1.52 3.62
C CYS A 120 11.76 1.02 2.97
N THR A 121 12.64 1.93 2.55
CA THR A 121 13.93 1.54 1.94
C THR A 121 14.88 0.87 2.94
N THR A 122 14.78 1.20 4.23
CA THR A 122 15.61 0.56 5.26
C THR A 122 15.09 -0.81 5.65
N HIS A 123 13.77 -1.01 5.73
CA HIS A 123 13.18 -2.22 6.32
C HIS A 123 12.61 -3.22 5.29
N PHE A 124 12.28 -2.77 4.08
CA PHE A 124 11.52 -3.57 3.12
C PHE A 124 12.05 -3.48 1.68
N ALA A 125 13.22 -2.87 1.45
CA ALA A 125 13.71 -2.63 0.09
C ALA A 125 13.89 -3.94 -0.70
N GLU A 126 14.41 -5.00 -0.06
CA GLU A 126 14.64 -6.26 -0.74
C GLU A 126 13.33 -6.97 -1.07
N GLU A 127 12.40 -7.04 -0.12
CA GLU A 127 11.11 -7.67 -0.30
C GLU A 127 10.27 -6.95 -1.36
N LEU A 128 10.21 -5.61 -1.29
CA LEU A 128 9.55 -4.81 -2.32
C LEU A 128 10.21 -5.01 -3.68
N ARG A 129 11.54 -5.07 -3.72
CA ARG A 129 12.27 -5.41 -4.96
C ARG A 129 11.87 -6.76 -5.50
N TYR A 130 11.73 -7.81 -4.69
CA TYR A 130 11.45 -9.15 -5.22
C TYR A 130 9.98 -9.39 -5.55
N TYR A 131 9.06 -8.91 -4.70
CA TYR A 131 7.64 -9.24 -4.80
C TYR A 131 6.82 -8.19 -5.53
N VAL A 132 7.20 -6.92 -5.48
CA VAL A 132 6.44 -5.81 -6.07
C VAL A 132 7.04 -5.42 -7.42
N GLN A 133 7.04 -6.38 -8.34
CA GLN A 133 7.45 -6.19 -9.73
C GLN A 133 6.31 -6.55 -10.69
N GLU A 134 6.34 -5.96 -11.89
CA GLU A 134 5.35 -6.26 -12.93
C GLU A 134 5.32 -7.76 -13.28
N SER A 135 6.48 -8.39 -13.45
CA SER A 135 6.57 -9.82 -13.79
C SER A 135 5.85 -10.71 -12.77
N VAL A 136 5.91 -10.36 -11.49
CA VAL A 136 5.27 -11.12 -10.40
C VAL A 136 3.77 -10.81 -10.33
N VAL A 137 3.41 -9.53 -10.23
CA VAL A 137 2.01 -9.14 -9.99
C VAL A 137 1.14 -9.34 -11.23
N SER A 138 1.72 -9.28 -12.43
CA SER A 138 1.02 -9.59 -13.67
C SER A 138 0.61 -11.07 -13.78
N CYS A 139 1.30 -11.99 -13.09
CA CYS A 139 0.90 -13.39 -12.96
C CYS A 139 -0.20 -13.59 -11.92
N ARG A 140 -0.31 -12.70 -10.93
CA ARG A 140 -1.36 -12.73 -9.91
C ARG A 140 -2.68 -12.18 -10.44
N LEU A 141 -2.65 -11.05 -11.14
CA LEU A 141 -3.87 -10.39 -11.59
C LEU A 141 -4.49 -11.12 -12.81
N PRO A 142 -5.81 -11.35 -12.85
CA PRO A 142 -6.47 -11.87 -14.05
C PRO A 142 -6.22 -10.96 -15.26
N ALA A 143 -5.99 -11.54 -16.44
CA ALA A 143 -5.82 -10.76 -17.68
C ALA A 143 -7.08 -9.97 -18.05
N SER A 144 -8.26 -10.48 -17.65
CA SER A 144 -9.57 -9.85 -17.85
C SER A 144 -9.88 -8.74 -16.82
N SER A 145 -9.03 -8.54 -15.81
CA SER A 145 -9.30 -7.58 -14.74
C SER A 145 -9.18 -6.14 -15.23
N PRO A 146 -10.22 -5.29 -15.08
CA PRO A 146 -10.19 -3.91 -15.57
C PRO A 146 -9.18 -3.04 -14.81
N ILE A 147 -8.79 -3.42 -13.59
CA ILE A 147 -7.84 -2.65 -12.77
C ILE A 147 -6.38 -2.93 -13.15
N ARG A 148 -6.11 -4.06 -13.83
CA ARG A 148 -4.76 -4.51 -14.19
C ARG A 148 -3.87 -3.43 -14.80
N PRO A 149 -4.26 -2.70 -15.87
CA PRO A 149 -3.40 -1.68 -16.47
C PRO A 149 -3.03 -0.56 -15.48
N HIS A 150 -3.98 -0.16 -14.64
CA HIS A 150 -3.76 0.86 -13.62
C HIS A 150 -2.82 0.35 -12.52
N THR A 151 -3.01 -0.90 -12.06
CA THR A 151 -2.15 -1.52 -11.06
C THR A 151 -0.71 -1.68 -11.57
N MET A 152 -0.52 -2.08 -12.82
CA MET A 152 0.82 -2.18 -13.43
C MET A 152 1.54 -0.83 -13.43
N LYS A 153 0.83 0.25 -13.80
CA LYS A 153 1.39 1.62 -13.77
C LYS A 153 1.86 2.00 -12.36
N VAL A 154 1.04 1.77 -11.35
CA VAL A 154 1.38 2.09 -9.96
C VAL A 154 2.56 1.25 -9.47
N ILE A 155 2.64 -0.03 -9.83
CA ILE A 155 3.78 -0.89 -9.49
C ILE A 155 5.08 -0.38 -10.09
N ARG A 156 5.07 0.08 -11.35
CA ARG A 156 6.26 0.72 -11.95
C ARG A 156 6.71 1.92 -11.13
N THR A 157 5.76 2.80 -10.79
CA THR A 157 6.05 3.99 -9.98
C THR A 157 6.62 3.61 -8.62
N LEU A 158 6.02 2.64 -7.93
CA LEU A 158 6.51 2.15 -6.64
C LEU A 158 7.93 1.57 -6.75
N ALA A 159 8.17 0.76 -7.77
CA ALA A 159 9.48 0.19 -8.06
C ALA A 159 10.53 1.28 -8.33
N GLU A 160 10.19 2.33 -9.09
CA GLU A 160 11.09 3.46 -9.38
C GLU A 160 11.43 4.28 -8.14
N ILE A 161 10.48 4.43 -7.20
CA ILE A 161 10.69 5.16 -5.94
C ILE A 161 11.62 4.38 -5.00
N VAL A 162 11.36 3.08 -4.83
CA VAL A 162 12.08 2.23 -3.86
C VAL A 162 13.43 1.77 -4.42
N MET A 163 13.52 1.62 -5.74
CA MET A 163 14.73 1.23 -6.47
C MET A 163 15.04 2.28 -7.54
N PRO A 164 15.48 3.48 -7.14
CA PRO A 164 15.90 4.47 -8.11
C PRO A 164 17.01 3.83 -8.95
N LYS A 165 16.85 3.85 -10.28
CA LYS A 165 17.87 3.36 -11.21
C LYS A 165 19.19 3.97 -10.77
N THR A 166 20.09 3.16 -10.23
CA THR A 166 21.46 3.59 -9.94
C THR A 166 21.96 4.21 -11.22
N SER A 167 22.20 5.53 -11.17
CA SER A 167 22.83 6.27 -12.24
C SER A 167 23.96 5.41 -12.77
N ALA A 168 23.94 5.16 -14.08
CA ALA A 168 24.99 4.43 -14.76
C ALA A 168 26.34 4.85 -14.16
N ARG A 169 27.07 3.87 -13.63
CA ARG A 169 28.43 4.03 -13.12
C ARG A 169 29.16 5.00 -14.04
N GLN A 170 29.61 6.13 -13.49
CA GLN A 170 30.77 6.83 -14.02
C GLN A 170 31.87 5.77 -14.20
N ARG A 171 32.24 5.53 -15.46
CA ARG A 171 33.53 4.98 -15.86
C ARG A 171 33.95 5.72 -17.11
#